data_AF-A0A1J5VYT6-F1
#
_entry.id   AF-A0A1J5VYT6-F1
#
_cell.length_a   1.000
_cell.length_b   1.000
_cell.length_c   1.000
_cell.angle_alpha   90.00
_cell.angle_beta   90.00
_cell.angle_gamma   90.00
#
_symmetry.space_group_name_H-M   'P 1'
#
loop_
_entity.id
_entity.type
_entity.pdbx_description
1 polymer ?
#
loop_
_entity_poly.entity_id
_entity_poly.type
_entity_poly.pdbx_seq_one_letter_code
_entity_poly.pdbx_strand_id
1 'polypeptide(L)'
;MTDVVQSSLFAEFGGTRHTSYVPVVLEPNAVEESWRVRRLGNGIVGEIAQFDRARYVDLERVHQSQLLPMTLAAVKFDAVHGKFAVDVILPPPQLAVPRNNAGSDFLVLPSGDMAIIDTERGEFSAEQLASLAPGQWFVGLQVSNSDVVVTLGERVLGCVSAADVDGVRTILFDAPSTDNEITVARAFFLDGMAALDIADYAEATDPLWLRVPDLTQSESNSGKPFETVQFPDGSWAVTVDRSRAATPSRPKTSTADAKPAPLVDTDAVEEEVASIPDEVALLETPSSDDSDYLTEVQKAQRRRSEEAGRHRKPESTLC
;
A
#
# COMPACT_ATOMS: atom_id res chain seq x y z
N MET A 1 16.31 -15.50 -3.56
CA MET A 1 15.61 -16.72 -3.11
C MET A 1 16.03 -16.95 -1.67
N THR A 2 15.18 -16.58 -0.73
CA THR A 2 15.45 -16.68 0.71
C THR A 2 14.27 -17.42 1.31
N ASP A 3 14.55 -18.60 1.85
CA ASP A 3 13.58 -19.59 2.32
C ASP A 3 13.56 -19.53 3.85
N VAL A 4 12.48 -19.01 4.44
CA VAL A 4 12.15 -19.21 5.86
C VAL A 4 10.63 -19.36 5.95
N VAL A 5 10.16 -20.60 6.00
CA VAL A 5 8.77 -20.94 6.34
C VAL A 5 8.77 -21.39 7.80
N GLN A 6 8.40 -20.51 8.74
CA GLN A 6 8.27 -20.88 10.16
C GLN A 6 7.15 -21.92 10.31
N SER A 7 7.51 -23.17 10.61
CA SER A 7 6.59 -24.32 10.73
C SER A 7 5.54 -24.16 11.84
N SER A 8 5.83 -23.41 12.90
CA SER A 8 4.90 -23.18 14.01
C SER A 8 3.75 -22.22 13.67
N LEU A 9 3.91 -21.35 12.66
CA LEU A 9 2.83 -20.45 12.21
C LEU A 9 1.70 -21.21 11.53
N PHE A 10 2.01 -22.31 10.84
CA PHE A 10 1.05 -23.02 10.01
C PHE A 10 0.63 -24.38 10.58
N ALA A 11 1.10 -24.74 11.77
CA ALA A 11 0.73 -25.99 12.43
C ALA A 11 -0.79 -26.10 12.64
N GLU A 12 -1.48 -24.98 12.84
CA GLU A 12 -2.95 -24.92 12.97
C GLU A 12 -3.69 -25.27 11.66
N PHE A 13 -3.03 -25.13 10.50
CA PHE A 13 -3.55 -25.58 9.21
C PHE A 13 -3.06 -26.99 8.86
N GLY A 14 -2.32 -27.65 9.76
CA GLY A 14 -1.87 -29.02 9.60
C GLY A 14 -3.07 -29.97 9.45
N GLY A 15 -3.19 -30.61 8.28
CA GLY A 15 -4.27 -31.55 7.99
C GLY A 15 -5.52 -30.96 7.36
N THR A 16 -5.60 -29.64 7.16
CA THR A 16 -6.70 -29.04 6.38
C THR A 16 -6.45 -29.21 4.88
N ARG A 17 -7.43 -29.79 4.18
CA ARG A 17 -7.42 -29.86 2.70
C ARG A 17 -8.09 -28.66 2.04
N HIS A 18 -8.69 -27.78 2.86
CA HIS A 18 -9.49 -26.65 2.43
C HIS A 18 -8.72 -25.35 2.66
N THR A 19 -9.05 -24.33 1.87
CA THR A 19 -8.54 -22.97 2.11
C THR A 19 -9.09 -22.45 3.43
N SER A 20 -8.20 -21.95 4.28
CA SER A 20 -8.55 -21.26 5.52
C SER A 20 -8.41 -19.76 5.32
N TYR A 21 -9.41 -18.99 5.73
CA TYR A 21 -9.34 -17.52 5.70
C TYR A 21 -9.02 -17.02 7.09
N VAL A 22 -7.95 -16.23 7.22
CA VAL A 22 -7.51 -15.68 8.50
C VAL A 22 -7.35 -14.17 8.42
N PRO A 23 -7.75 -13.42 9.46
CA PRO A 23 -7.51 -11.99 9.52
C PRO A 23 -6.01 -11.72 9.65
N VAL A 24 -5.53 -10.80 8.83
CA VAL A 24 -4.15 -10.35 8.79
C VAL A 24 -4.10 -8.83 8.74
N VAL A 25 -3.00 -8.29 9.24
CA VAL A 25 -2.70 -6.88 9.28
C VAL A 25 -1.52 -6.60 8.37
N LEU A 26 -1.61 -5.51 7.60
CA LEU A 26 -0.52 -5.05 6.74
C LEU A 26 0.33 -4.07 7.55
N GLU A 27 1.56 -4.44 7.88
CA GLU A 27 2.50 -3.54 8.56
C GLU A 27 3.50 -2.95 7.57
N PRO A 28 3.74 -1.63 7.58
CA PRO A 28 4.72 -1.02 6.69
C PRO A 28 6.14 -1.46 7.07
N ASN A 29 6.90 -1.95 6.09
CA ASN A 29 8.32 -2.18 6.21
C ASN A 29 9.07 -1.07 5.49
N ALA A 30 9.62 -0.11 6.25
CA ALA A 30 10.29 1.06 5.68
C ALA A 30 11.62 0.73 4.98
N VAL A 31 12.25 -0.40 5.30
CA VAL A 31 13.56 -0.77 4.74
C VAL A 31 13.43 -1.32 3.32
N GLU A 32 12.46 -2.21 3.12
CA GLU A 32 12.22 -2.89 1.83
C GLU A 32 11.06 -2.24 1.03
N GLU A 33 10.50 -1.15 1.57
CA GLU A 33 9.32 -0.46 1.03
C GLU A 33 8.14 -1.40 0.73
N SER A 34 7.98 -2.45 1.53
CA SER A 34 7.00 -3.52 1.39
C SER A 34 5.94 -3.48 2.50
N TRP A 35 4.97 -4.38 2.46
CA TRP A 35 4.12 -4.69 3.61
C TRP A 35 4.43 -6.07 4.17
N ARG A 36 4.69 -6.14 5.47
CA ARG A 36 4.70 -7.41 6.20
C ARG A 36 3.27 -7.81 6.50
N VAL A 37 2.87 -8.99 6.03
CA VAL A 37 1.55 -9.57 6.27
C VAL A 37 1.62 -10.32 7.58
N ARG A 38 0.91 -9.84 8.61
CA ARG A 38 1.01 -10.38 9.95
C ARG A 38 -0.32 -10.85 10.47
N ARG A 39 -0.33 -12.04 11.03
CA ARG A 39 -1.42 -12.54 11.84
C ARG A 39 -1.23 -12.06 13.28
N LEU A 40 -2.21 -11.33 13.81
CA LEU A 40 -2.18 -10.84 15.18
C LEU A 40 -2.01 -12.01 16.16
N GLY A 41 -1.05 -11.89 17.08
CA GLY A 41 -0.72 -12.94 18.06
C GLY A 41 0.13 -14.09 17.55
N ASN A 42 0.33 -14.23 16.23
CA ASN A 42 1.02 -15.40 15.66
C ASN A 42 2.31 -15.05 14.93
N GLY A 43 2.40 -13.91 14.23
CA GLY A 43 3.64 -13.46 13.56
C GLY A 43 3.44 -13.15 12.08
N ILE A 44 4.56 -13.05 11.35
CA ILE A 44 4.56 -12.68 9.92
C ILE A 44 4.33 -13.92 9.06
N VAL A 45 3.27 -13.91 8.25
CA VAL A 45 2.90 -15.04 7.37
C VAL A 45 3.31 -14.83 5.92
N GLY A 46 3.73 -13.60 5.56
CA GLY A 46 4.18 -13.26 4.22
C GLY A 46 4.56 -11.80 4.07
N GLU A 47 4.84 -11.40 2.84
CA GLU A 47 5.23 -10.04 2.47
C GLU A 47 4.62 -9.66 1.12
N ILE A 48 4.12 -8.43 1.01
CA ILE A 48 3.66 -7.83 -0.25
C ILE A 48 4.73 -6.87 -0.72
N ALA A 49 5.28 -7.13 -1.90
CA ALA A 49 6.40 -6.37 -2.45
C ALA A 49 6.05 -4.91 -2.72
N GLN A 50 7.07 -4.05 -2.75
CA GLN A 50 6.97 -2.61 -3.04
C GLN A 50 6.13 -2.30 -4.27
N PHE A 51 6.32 -3.04 -5.37
CA PHE A 51 5.60 -2.80 -6.62
C PHE A 51 4.09 -2.98 -6.48
N ASP A 52 3.64 -3.98 -5.71
CA ASP A 52 2.22 -4.21 -5.48
C ASP A 52 1.67 -3.23 -4.43
N ARG A 53 2.43 -2.95 -3.37
CA ARG A 53 2.12 -1.90 -2.38
C ARG A 53 1.88 -0.54 -3.05
N ALA A 54 2.73 -0.16 -4.00
CA ALA A 54 2.66 1.14 -4.68
C ALA A 54 1.33 1.38 -5.43
N ARG A 55 0.54 0.32 -5.71
CA ARG A 55 -0.78 0.45 -6.34
C ARG A 55 -1.85 0.97 -5.39
N TYR A 56 -1.63 0.86 -4.08
CA TYR A 56 -2.59 1.16 -3.02
C TYR A 56 -2.20 2.43 -2.27
N VAL A 57 -2.10 3.54 -3.00
CA VAL A 57 -1.69 4.84 -2.44
C VAL A 57 -2.57 5.28 -1.27
N ASP A 58 -3.87 4.97 -1.31
CA ASP A 58 -4.81 5.34 -0.27
C ASP A 58 -4.60 4.58 1.05
N LEU A 59 -4.03 3.37 1.01
CA LEU A 59 -3.67 2.64 2.25
C LEU A 59 -2.52 3.33 2.99
N GLU A 60 -1.73 4.16 2.33
CA GLU A 60 -0.72 4.98 3.01
C GLU A 60 -1.36 6.00 3.96
N ARG A 61 -2.58 6.50 3.68
CA ARG A 61 -3.32 7.37 4.61
C ARG A 61 -3.59 6.69 5.95
N VAL A 62 -3.89 5.39 5.91
CA VAL A 62 -4.11 4.60 7.11
C VAL A 62 -2.83 4.52 7.95
N HIS A 63 -1.69 4.26 7.30
CA HIS A 63 -0.39 4.22 7.97
C HIS A 63 0.06 5.58 8.52
N GLN A 64 -0.14 6.66 7.76
CA GLN A 64 0.15 8.04 8.20
C GLN A 64 -0.68 8.42 9.43
N SER A 65 -1.89 7.86 9.53
CA SER A 65 -2.77 7.99 10.71
C SER A 65 -2.37 7.07 11.87
N GLN A 66 -1.22 6.39 11.79
CA GLN A 66 -0.72 5.44 12.79
C GLN A 66 -1.64 4.22 12.98
N LEU A 67 -2.45 3.90 11.98
CA LEU A 67 -3.32 2.74 11.95
C LEU A 67 -2.72 1.65 11.05
N LEU A 68 -3.18 0.42 11.25
CA LEU A 68 -2.79 -0.72 10.44
C LEU A 68 -4.02 -1.30 9.71
N PRO A 69 -4.01 -1.32 8.36
CA PRO A 69 -5.08 -1.95 7.59
C PRO A 69 -5.20 -3.43 7.92
N MET A 70 -6.44 -3.89 8.11
CA MET A 70 -6.77 -5.30 8.30
C MET A 70 -7.47 -5.84 7.06
N THR A 71 -7.14 -7.06 6.68
CA THR A 71 -7.80 -7.80 5.59
C THR A 71 -7.77 -9.31 5.88
N LEU A 72 -8.20 -10.14 4.92
CA LEU A 72 -8.11 -11.59 4.97
C LEU A 72 -6.94 -12.12 4.15
N ALA A 73 -6.28 -13.16 4.66
CA ALA A 73 -5.40 -14.01 3.90
C ALA A 73 -6.04 -15.40 3.71
N ALA A 74 -6.06 -15.87 2.48
CA ALA A 74 -6.40 -17.25 2.14
C ALA A 74 -5.15 -18.11 2.24
N VAL A 75 -5.16 -19.08 3.15
CA VAL A 75 -4.05 -20.00 3.42
C VAL A 75 -4.46 -21.38 2.92
N LYS A 76 -3.64 -21.98 2.06
CA LYS A 76 -3.88 -23.31 1.51
C LYS A 76 -2.58 -24.11 1.41
N PHE A 77 -2.64 -25.38 1.77
CA PHE A 77 -1.51 -26.28 1.54
C PHE A 77 -1.36 -26.60 0.04
N ASP A 78 -0.21 -26.25 -0.53
CA ASP A 78 0.20 -26.63 -1.87
C ASP A 78 0.96 -27.96 -1.82
N ALA A 79 0.25 -29.03 -2.18
CA ALA A 79 0.80 -30.38 -2.18
C ALA A 79 1.90 -30.59 -3.25
N VAL A 80 1.96 -29.76 -4.30
CA VAL A 80 2.98 -29.87 -5.36
C VAL A 80 4.32 -29.39 -4.83
N HIS A 81 4.32 -28.27 -4.11
CA HIS A 81 5.55 -27.65 -3.60
C HIS A 81 5.84 -27.99 -2.13
N GLY A 82 4.92 -28.69 -1.44
CA GLY A 82 5.06 -29.05 -0.03
C GLY A 82 5.10 -27.85 0.91
N LYS A 83 4.49 -26.73 0.51
CA LYS A 83 4.48 -25.44 1.24
C LYS A 83 3.05 -24.91 1.36
N PHE A 84 2.82 -23.99 2.29
CA PHE A 84 1.56 -23.23 2.31
C PHE A 84 1.65 -22.06 1.34
N ALA A 85 0.64 -21.94 0.47
CA ALA A 85 0.38 -20.74 -0.31
C ALA A 85 -0.48 -19.79 0.53
N VAL A 86 -0.13 -18.51 0.50
CA VAL A 86 -0.83 -17.44 1.22
C VAL A 86 -1.18 -16.36 0.21
N ASP A 87 -2.47 -16.22 -0.07
CA ASP A 87 -3.00 -15.17 -0.94
C ASP A 87 -3.65 -14.10 -0.09
N VAL A 88 -3.14 -12.86 -0.12
CA VAL A 88 -3.76 -11.73 0.58
C VAL A 88 -4.87 -11.16 -0.28
N ILE A 89 -6.07 -11.10 0.29
CA ILE A 89 -7.25 -10.60 -0.40
C ILE A 89 -7.28 -9.09 -0.24
N LEU A 90 -7.21 -8.35 -1.34
CA LEU A 90 -7.35 -6.90 -1.33
C LEU A 90 -8.41 -6.50 -2.36
N PRO A 91 -9.28 -5.53 -2.05
CA PRO A 91 -10.19 -4.96 -3.03
C PRO A 91 -9.39 -4.20 -4.11
N PRO A 92 -10.00 -3.83 -5.24
CA PRO A 92 -9.40 -2.87 -6.16
C PRO A 92 -8.89 -1.63 -5.42
N PRO A 93 -7.72 -1.06 -5.76
CA PRO A 93 -7.11 0.01 -4.96
C PRO A 93 -8.01 1.22 -4.71
N GLN A 94 -8.85 1.58 -5.68
CA GLN A 94 -9.77 2.72 -5.59
C GLN A 94 -10.92 2.50 -4.58
N LEU A 95 -11.12 1.26 -4.14
CA LEU A 95 -12.17 0.83 -3.22
C LEU A 95 -11.61 0.39 -1.86
N ALA A 96 -10.30 0.48 -1.65
CA ALA A 96 -9.66 -0.04 -0.44
C ALA A 96 -9.86 0.84 0.79
N VAL A 97 -9.98 2.16 0.59
CA VAL A 97 -10.11 3.14 1.67
C VAL A 97 -11.12 4.21 1.26
N PRO A 98 -12.09 4.56 2.13
CA PRO A 98 -12.99 5.68 1.88
C PRO A 98 -12.22 6.98 1.56
N ARG A 99 -12.74 7.76 0.61
CA ARG A 99 -12.11 9.01 0.18
C ARG A 99 -12.32 10.16 1.17
N ASN A 100 -13.39 10.13 1.93
CA ASN A 100 -13.67 11.03 3.05
C ASN A 100 -13.57 10.31 4.40
N ASN A 101 -13.57 11.09 5.48
CA ASN A 101 -13.71 10.58 6.84
C ASN A 101 -15.18 10.48 7.23
N ALA A 102 -15.49 9.55 8.13
CA ALA A 102 -16.81 9.45 8.73
C ALA A 102 -17.06 10.68 9.63
N GLY A 103 -16.12 10.97 10.53
CA GLY A 103 -16.24 11.94 11.62
C GLY A 103 -16.36 11.24 12.99
N SER A 104 -15.84 11.87 14.04
CA SER A 104 -15.66 11.24 15.36
C SER A 104 -16.96 10.86 16.08
N ASP A 105 -18.06 11.54 15.75
CA ASP A 105 -19.32 11.47 16.49
C ASP A 105 -20.35 10.58 15.80
N PHE A 106 -19.95 9.87 14.74
CA PHE A 106 -20.86 9.08 13.92
C PHE A 106 -20.69 7.58 14.17
N LEU A 107 -21.77 6.83 13.93
CA LEU A 107 -21.76 5.37 13.92
C LEU A 107 -21.70 4.90 12.48
N VAL A 108 -20.64 4.19 12.15
CA VAL A 108 -20.47 3.54 10.86
C VAL A 108 -21.14 2.18 10.90
N LEU A 109 -22.10 1.95 10.00
CA LEU A 109 -22.70 0.63 9.82
C LEU A 109 -21.64 -0.41 9.44
N PRO A 110 -21.74 -1.65 9.97
CA PRO A 110 -20.89 -2.74 9.53
C PRO A 110 -21.09 -3.02 8.03
N SER A 111 -20.07 -3.58 7.40
CA SER A 111 -20.18 -4.07 6.02
C SER A 111 -21.00 -5.36 5.94
N GLY A 112 -21.79 -5.52 4.89
CA GLY A 112 -22.70 -6.64 4.68
C GLY A 112 -23.28 -6.68 3.28
N ASP A 113 -24.61 -6.67 3.19
CA ASP A 113 -25.34 -6.72 1.94
C ASP A 113 -25.34 -5.36 1.23
N MET A 114 -25.51 -5.41 -0.09
CA MET A 114 -25.53 -4.23 -0.93
C MET A 114 -26.95 -3.70 -1.10
N ALA A 115 -27.21 -2.46 -0.69
CA ALA A 115 -28.48 -1.76 -0.94
C ALA A 115 -28.29 -0.65 -1.99
N ILE A 116 -29.13 -0.62 -3.02
CA ILE A 116 -28.97 0.32 -4.13
C ILE A 116 -29.41 1.73 -3.73
N ILE A 117 -28.66 2.73 -4.18
CA ILE A 117 -29.01 4.14 -4.04
C ILE A 117 -29.61 4.61 -5.37
N ASP A 118 -30.86 5.06 -5.34
CA ASP A 118 -31.50 5.79 -6.41
C ASP A 118 -30.99 7.24 -6.42
N THR A 119 -29.97 7.47 -7.26
CA THR A 119 -29.31 8.79 -7.42
C THR A 119 -30.11 9.76 -8.29
N GLU A 120 -31.13 9.32 -9.03
CA GLU A 120 -31.98 10.21 -9.83
C GLU A 120 -32.84 11.12 -8.94
N ARG A 121 -33.08 10.67 -7.69
CA ARG A 121 -33.76 11.44 -6.63
C ARG A 121 -32.81 12.36 -5.86
N GLY A 122 -31.55 12.46 -6.26
CA GLY A 122 -30.50 13.24 -5.62
C GLY A 122 -30.20 14.59 -6.28
N GLU A 123 -29.21 15.29 -5.73
CA GLU A 123 -28.76 16.61 -6.18
C GLU A 123 -27.53 16.55 -7.10
N PHE A 124 -26.95 15.37 -7.32
CA PHE A 124 -25.71 15.21 -8.09
C PHE A 124 -26.02 14.98 -9.56
N SER A 125 -25.31 15.69 -10.45
CA SER A 125 -25.39 15.41 -11.89
C SER A 125 -24.64 14.12 -12.24
N ALA A 126 -24.93 13.55 -13.42
CA ALA A 126 -24.23 12.36 -13.91
C ALA A 126 -22.71 12.57 -13.99
N GLU A 127 -22.26 13.76 -14.40
CA GLU A 127 -20.83 14.12 -14.45
C GLU A 127 -20.21 14.20 -13.06
N GLN A 128 -20.95 14.72 -12.07
CA GLN A 128 -20.49 14.76 -10.68
C GLN A 128 -20.37 13.35 -10.12
N LEU A 129 -21.36 12.48 -10.32
CA LEU A 129 -21.30 11.08 -9.91
C LEU A 129 -20.14 10.34 -10.59
N ALA A 130 -19.92 10.58 -11.88
CA ALA A 130 -18.79 10.01 -12.62
C ALA A 130 -17.44 10.44 -12.04
N SER A 131 -17.31 11.67 -11.52
CA SER A 131 -16.07 12.13 -10.86
C SER A 131 -15.81 11.47 -9.50
N LEU A 132 -16.85 10.94 -8.85
CA LEU A 132 -16.74 10.21 -7.58
C LEU A 132 -16.37 8.73 -7.78
N ALA A 133 -16.59 8.18 -8.98
CA ALA A 133 -16.34 6.79 -9.34
C ALA A 133 -14.98 6.59 -10.07
N PRO A 134 -14.37 5.39 -10.00
CA PRO A 134 -14.66 4.34 -9.03
C PRO A 134 -14.18 4.76 -7.63
N GLY A 135 -14.97 4.53 -6.59
CA GLY A 135 -14.57 4.98 -5.25
C GLY A 135 -15.42 4.44 -4.12
N GLN A 136 -14.83 4.40 -2.93
CA GLN A 136 -15.52 4.19 -1.67
C GLN A 136 -15.68 5.52 -0.91
N TRP A 137 -16.83 5.72 -0.29
CA TRP A 137 -17.18 6.93 0.45
C TRP A 137 -17.95 6.59 1.72
N PHE A 138 -17.83 7.41 2.76
CA PHE A 138 -18.80 7.45 3.85
C PHE A 138 -19.95 8.38 3.48
N VAL A 139 -21.17 7.90 3.65
CA VAL A 139 -22.41 8.64 3.37
C VAL A 139 -23.30 8.64 4.61
N GLY A 140 -24.03 9.74 4.83
CA GLY A 140 -25.01 9.84 5.89
C GLY A 140 -26.32 9.16 5.51
N LEU A 141 -26.98 8.56 6.49
CA LEU A 141 -28.28 7.92 6.35
C LEU A 141 -29.29 8.58 7.29
N GLN A 142 -30.42 9.01 6.73
CA GLN A 142 -31.49 9.61 7.51
C GLN A 142 -32.85 9.08 7.07
N VAL A 143 -33.62 8.57 8.04
CA VAL A 143 -35.02 8.20 7.81
C VAL A 143 -35.86 9.46 7.66
N SER A 144 -36.59 9.57 6.54
CA SER A 144 -37.52 10.68 6.30
C SER A 144 -38.83 10.12 5.74
N ASN A 145 -39.91 10.23 6.52
CA ASN A 145 -41.20 9.60 6.24
C ASN A 145 -41.06 8.08 5.98
N SER A 146 -41.34 7.63 4.76
CA SER A 146 -41.19 6.24 4.29
C SER A 146 -39.88 5.97 3.55
N ASP A 147 -39.08 7.01 3.27
CA ASP A 147 -37.80 6.87 2.57
C ASP A 147 -36.62 6.83 3.54
N VAL A 148 -35.47 6.39 3.03
CA VAL A 148 -34.15 6.59 3.63
C VAL A 148 -33.35 7.46 2.68
N VAL A 149 -33.07 8.69 3.13
CA VAL A 149 -32.29 9.67 2.38
C VAL A 149 -30.81 9.41 2.62
N VAL A 150 -30.04 9.42 1.55
CA VAL A 150 -28.59 9.23 1.56
C VAL A 150 -27.91 10.56 1.23
N THR A 151 -26.97 10.99 2.08
CA THR A 151 -26.25 12.26 1.90
C THR A 151 -24.74 12.02 1.73
N LEU A 152 -24.11 12.84 0.87
CA LEU A 152 -22.66 12.92 0.77
C LEU A 152 -22.24 14.34 1.13
N GLY A 153 -21.72 14.50 2.35
CA GLY A 153 -21.55 15.82 2.97
C GLY A 153 -22.91 16.47 3.23
N GLU A 154 -23.06 17.73 2.84
CA GLU A 154 -24.31 18.50 3.05
C GLU A 154 -25.35 18.31 1.94
N ARG A 155 -25.05 17.51 0.91
CA ARG A 155 -25.88 17.35 -0.28
C ARG A 155 -26.55 15.99 -0.31
N VAL A 156 -27.78 15.94 -0.81
CA VAL A 156 -28.51 14.69 -1.01
C VAL A 156 -27.93 13.93 -2.21
N LEU A 157 -27.41 12.73 -1.96
CA LEU A 157 -26.93 11.82 -3.00
C LEU A 157 -28.10 11.12 -3.70
N GLY A 158 -29.15 10.81 -2.94
CA GLY A 158 -30.33 10.11 -3.43
C GLY A 158 -31.13 9.49 -2.30
N CYS A 159 -31.96 8.51 -2.63
CA CYS A 159 -32.67 7.69 -1.65
C CYS A 159 -32.30 6.22 -1.82
N VAL A 160 -32.42 5.41 -0.76
CA VAL A 160 -32.37 3.96 -0.90
C VAL A 160 -33.48 3.50 -1.84
N SER A 161 -33.17 2.54 -2.72
CA SER A 161 -34.11 2.00 -3.70
C SER A 161 -35.35 1.42 -3.02
N ALA A 162 -36.49 1.42 -3.72
CA ALA A 162 -37.73 0.88 -3.19
C ALA A 162 -37.64 -0.62 -2.85
N ALA A 163 -36.70 -1.37 -3.46
CA ALA A 163 -36.50 -2.79 -3.17
C ALA A 163 -35.82 -3.01 -1.80
N ASP A 164 -34.97 -2.08 -1.38
CA ASP A 164 -34.12 -2.25 -0.20
C ASP A 164 -34.58 -1.40 1.00
N VAL A 165 -35.42 -0.37 0.75
CA VAL A 165 -35.76 0.66 1.73
C VAL A 165 -36.31 0.12 3.04
N ASP A 166 -37.18 -0.90 3.02
CA ASP A 166 -37.76 -1.47 4.23
C ASP A 166 -36.68 -2.17 5.09
N GLY A 167 -35.77 -2.91 4.45
CA GLY A 167 -34.65 -3.58 5.13
C GLY A 167 -33.70 -2.56 5.76
N VAL A 168 -33.32 -1.52 5.03
CA VAL A 168 -32.45 -0.46 5.56
C VAL A 168 -33.11 0.30 6.70
N ARG A 169 -34.41 0.57 6.63
CA ARG A 169 -35.15 1.21 7.73
C ARG A 169 -35.12 0.37 9.00
N THR A 170 -35.27 -0.94 8.88
CA THR A 170 -35.17 -1.85 10.04
C THR A 170 -33.79 -1.75 10.68
N ILE A 171 -32.71 -1.85 9.89
CA ILE A 171 -31.33 -1.71 10.38
C ILE A 171 -31.13 -0.36 11.10
N LEU A 172 -31.65 0.74 10.55
CA LEU A 172 -31.53 2.07 11.15
C LEU A 172 -32.39 2.25 12.41
N PHE A 173 -33.53 1.55 12.50
CA PHE A 173 -34.38 1.58 13.70
C PHE A 173 -33.77 0.81 14.86
N ASP A 174 -33.11 -0.32 14.57
CA ASP A 174 -32.43 -1.16 15.56
C ASP A 174 -31.05 -0.62 15.94
N ALA A 175 -30.62 0.50 15.32
CA ALA A 175 -29.39 1.19 15.66
C ALA A 175 -29.34 1.58 17.14
N PRO A 176 -28.18 1.41 17.82
CA PRO A 176 -28.00 1.92 19.16
C PRO A 176 -28.11 3.45 19.13
N SER A 177 -29.28 3.96 19.51
CA SER A 177 -29.58 5.39 19.46
C SER A 177 -29.05 6.09 20.72
N THR A 178 -28.06 6.95 20.52
CA THR A 178 -27.82 8.11 21.37
C THR A 178 -28.45 9.32 20.67
N ASP A 179 -29.20 10.15 21.41
CA ASP A 179 -29.78 11.38 20.86
C ASP A 179 -28.71 12.15 20.07
N ASN A 180 -29.00 12.46 18.79
CA ASN A 180 -28.17 13.19 17.81
C ASN A 180 -27.02 12.47 17.07
N GLU A 181 -26.78 11.16 17.22
CA GLU A 181 -25.76 10.51 16.36
C GLU A 181 -26.28 10.28 14.93
N ILE A 182 -25.57 10.82 13.92
CA ILE A 182 -25.88 10.55 12.51
C ILE A 182 -25.29 9.17 12.18
N THR A 183 -26.14 8.27 11.70
CA THR A 183 -25.69 6.98 11.17
C THR A 183 -25.06 7.18 9.80
N VAL A 184 -23.87 6.64 9.61
CA VAL A 184 -23.17 6.66 8.33
C VAL A 184 -22.93 5.24 7.83
N ALA A 185 -22.79 5.07 6.52
CA ALA A 185 -22.48 3.81 5.89
C ALA A 185 -21.36 3.96 4.87
N ARG A 186 -20.74 2.83 4.51
CA ARG A 186 -19.87 2.77 3.34
C ARG A 186 -20.74 2.74 2.10
N ALA A 187 -20.37 3.51 1.09
CA ALA A 187 -20.98 3.47 -0.23
C ALA A 187 -19.90 3.23 -1.29
N PHE A 188 -20.21 2.39 -2.26
CA PHE A 188 -19.39 2.11 -3.42
C PHE A 188 -20.00 2.74 -4.67
N PHE A 189 -19.16 3.44 -5.43
CA PHE A 189 -19.51 4.09 -6.68
C PHE A 189 -18.74 3.39 -7.79
N LEU A 190 -19.44 2.67 -8.65
CA LEU A 190 -18.85 1.81 -9.69
C LEU A 190 -19.75 1.78 -10.92
N ASP A 191 -19.18 2.00 -12.10
CA ASP A 191 -19.86 1.84 -13.39
C ASP A 191 -21.24 2.53 -13.48
N GLY A 192 -21.36 3.71 -12.89
CA GLY A 192 -22.61 4.49 -12.86
C GLY A 192 -23.64 4.05 -11.82
N MET A 193 -23.32 3.05 -10.99
CA MET A 193 -24.12 2.64 -9.84
C MET A 193 -23.53 3.18 -8.54
N ALA A 194 -24.41 3.52 -7.60
CA ALA A 194 -24.07 3.82 -6.22
C ALA A 194 -24.84 2.85 -5.31
N ALA A 195 -24.15 2.21 -4.39
CA ALA A 195 -24.78 1.25 -3.48
C ALA A 195 -24.11 1.30 -2.10
N LEU A 196 -24.93 1.16 -1.06
CA LEU A 196 -24.53 1.06 0.33
C LEU A 196 -24.02 -0.35 0.63
N ASP A 197 -23.00 -0.45 1.45
CA ASP A 197 -22.48 -1.68 2.04
C ASP A 197 -22.82 -1.66 3.53
N ILE A 198 -23.84 -2.44 3.91
CA ILE A 198 -24.49 -2.35 5.22
C ILE A 198 -24.88 -3.72 5.76
N ALA A 199 -24.72 -3.90 7.06
CA ALA A 199 -25.29 -4.99 7.84
C ALA A 199 -25.96 -4.44 9.11
N ASP A 200 -26.67 -5.30 9.82
CA ASP A 200 -27.16 -5.01 11.16
C ASP A 200 -25.98 -4.80 12.13
N TYR A 201 -26.14 -3.90 13.11
CA TYR A 201 -25.19 -3.70 14.20
C TYR A 201 -24.91 -4.98 15.00
N ALA A 202 -25.90 -5.88 15.11
CA ALA A 202 -25.73 -7.18 15.75
C ALA A 202 -24.70 -8.08 15.03
N GLU A 203 -24.42 -7.80 13.76
CA GLU A 203 -23.42 -8.52 12.97
C GLU A 203 -22.01 -7.93 13.12
N ALA A 204 -21.86 -6.79 13.81
CA ALA A 204 -20.56 -6.24 14.15
C ALA A 204 -19.80 -7.22 15.07
N THR A 205 -18.69 -7.78 14.57
CA THR A 205 -17.89 -8.72 15.36
C THR A 205 -17.20 -8.02 16.56
N ASP A 206 -16.96 -6.71 16.45
CA ASP A 206 -16.45 -5.86 17.53
C ASP A 206 -17.16 -4.47 17.48
N PRO A 207 -17.82 -4.03 18.56
CA PRO A 207 -18.45 -2.72 18.64
C PRO A 207 -17.49 -1.54 18.40
N LEU A 208 -16.18 -1.71 18.64
CA LEU A 208 -15.18 -0.68 18.34
C LEU A 208 -15.10 -0.37 16.85
N TRP A 209 -15.47 -1.31 15.97
CA TRP A 209 -15.43 -1.11 14.51
C TRP A 209 -16.57 -0.24 13.98
N LEU A 210 -17.55 0.07 14.84
CA LEU A 210 -18.61 1.03 14.54
C LEU A 210 -18.09 2.49 14.61
N ARG A 211 -16.97 2.73 15.30
CA ARG A 211 -16.30 4.04 15.39
C ARG A 211 -15.02 3.98 14.55
N VAL A 212 -15.09 4.47 13.32
CA VAL A 212 -13.91 4.52 12.45
C VAL A 212 -13.14 5.81 12.73
N PRO A 213 -11.86 5.75 13.15
CA PRO A 213 -11.07 6.96 13.36
C PRO A 213 -10.88 7.73 12.06
N ASP A 214 -10.87 9.05 12.17
CA ASP A 214 -10.54 9.93 11.06
C ASP A 214 -9.11 9.67 10.58
N LEU A 215 -8.97 9.50 9.26
CA LEU A 215 -7.66 9.43 8.65
C LEU A 215 -7.10 10.84 8.48
N THR A 216 -5.80 10.98 8.67
CA THR A 216 -5.06 12.13 8.18
C THR A 216 -5.36 12.26 6.70
N GLN A 217 -5.97 13.38 6.30
CA GLN A 217 -6.17 13.66 4.89
C GLN A 217 -4.79 13.61 4.24
N SER A 218 -4.61 12.76 3.23
CA SER A 218 -3.59 13.09 2.24
C SER A 218 -3.99 14.46 1.77
N GLU A 219 -3.15 15.48 2.03
CA GLU A 219 -3.24 16.70 1.26
C GLU A 219 -3.41 16.23 -0.18
N SER A 220 -4.50 16.67 -0.83
CA SER A 220 -4.58 16.55 -2.28
C SER A 220 -3.21 16.91 -2.79
N ASN A 221 -2.67 16.15 -3.73
CA ASN A 221 -1.41 16.48 -4.36
C ASN A 221 -1.53 17.81 -5.17
N SER A 222 -2.26 18.83 -4.70
CA SER A 222 -1.90 20.22 -4.84
C SER A 222 -0.51 20.36 -4.26
N GLY A 223 0.50 20.07 -5.08
CA GLY A 223 1.88 20.26 -4.69
C GLY A 223 2.00 21.63 -4.07
N LYS A 224 2.31 21.68 -2.77
CA LYS A 224 2.86 22.88 -2.16
C LYS A 224 3.92 23.39 -3.14
N PRO A 225 3.79 24.61 -3.68
CA PRO A 225 4.83 25.15 -4.54
C PRO A 225 6.13 25.08 -3.74
N PHE A 226 7.19 24.60 -4.39
CA PHE A 226 8.52 24.53 -3.82
C PHE A 226 8.85 25.87 -3.13
N GLU A 227 9.22 25.83 -1.85
CA GLU A 227 9.73 27.04 -1.19
C GLU A 227 11.22 27.15 -1.50
N THR A 228 11.57 28.12 -2.35
CA THR A 228 12.97 28.46 -2.65
C THR A 228 13.42 29.64 -1.81
N VAL A 229 14.53 29.49 -1.10
CA VAL A 229 15.25 30.58 -0.43
C VAL A 229 16.56 30.82 -1.17
N GLN A 230 16.78 32.04 -1.65
CA GLN A 230 18.04 32.45 -2.27
C GLN A 230 18.96 33.08 -1.21
N PHE A 231 20.19 32.61 -1.12
CA PHE A 231 21.20 33.14 -0.21
C PHE A 231 21.95 34.32 -0.83
N PRO A 232 22.56 35.21 -0.02
CA PRO A 232 23.29 36.39 -0.51
C PRO A 232 24.50 36.09 -1.40
N ASP A 233 25.02 34.87 -1.36
CA ASP A 233 26.11 34.39 -2.23
C ASP A 233 25.63 33.91 -3.61
N GLY A 234 24.32 33.98 -3.86
CA GLY A 234 23.68 33.56 -5.12
C GLY A 234 23.27 32.09 -5.17
N SER A 235 23.53 31.31 -4.11
CA SER A 235 23.05 29.93 -4.00
C SER A 235 21.57 29.86 -3.61
N TRP A 236 20.92 28.72 -3.80
CA TRP A 236 19.51 28.52 -3.48
C TRP A 236 19.30 27.23 -2.69
N ALA A 237 18.37 27.26 -1.73
CA ALA A 237 17.83 26.07 -1.08
C ALA A 237 16.36 25.89 -1.48
N VAL A 238 15.96 24.65 -1.74
CA VAL A 238 14.55 24.26 -1.88
C VAL A 238 14.17 23.39 -0.69
N THR A 239 13.13 23.79 0.04
CA THR A 239 12.52 22.92 1.05
C THR A 239 11.49 22.03 0.34
N VAL A 240 11.73 20.72 0.36
CA VAL A 240 10.79 19.70 -0.14
C VAL A 240 10.32 18.79 1.00
N ASP A 241 9.12 18.24 0.87
CA ASP A 241 8.65 17.19 1.77
C ASP A 241 9.60 15.97 1.70
N ARG A 242 9.86 15.34 2.86
CA ARG A 242 10.80 14.21 2.97
C ARG A 242 10.41 13.02 2.09
N SER A 243 9.11 12.79 1.86
CA SER A 243 8.62 11.75 0.95
C SER A 243 9.00 11.99 -0.51
N ARG A 244 9.34 13.24 -0.88
CA ARG A 244 9.76 13.65 -2.23
C ARG A 244 11.26 13.90 -2.36
N ALA A 245 11.99 13.95 -1.24
CA ALA A 245 13.43 14.20 -1.19
C ALA A 245 14.28 12.97 -1.59
N ALA A 246 13.65 11.82 -1.82
CA ALA A 246 14.37 10.58 -2.09
C ALA A 246 14.86 10.51 -3.54
N THR A 247 16.16 10.77 -3.75
CA THR A 247 16.87 10.24 -4.91
C THR A 247 17.46 8.89 -4.51
N PRO A 248 17.01 7.74 -5.08
CA PRO A 248 17.70 6.49 -4.85
C PRO A 248 18.97 6.49 -5.71
N SER A 249 20.07 6.95 -5.13
CA SER A 249 21.38 6.55 -5.63
C SER A 249 22.30 6.33 -4.44
N ARG A 250 22.38 5.07 -4.02
CA ARG A 250 23.61 4.63 -3.36
C ARG A 250 24.67 4.63 -4.46
N PRO A 251 25.70 5.50 -4.44
CA PRO A 251 26.86 5.25 -5.27
C PRO A 251 27.39 3.87 -4.85
N LYS A 252 27.54 2.96 -5.81
CA LYS A 252 28.28 1.71 -5.58
C LYS A 252 29.71 2.12 -5.21
N THR A 253 29.98 2.30 -3.93
CA THR A 253 31.35 2.32 -3.42
C THR A 253 31.89 0.92 -3.62
N SER A 254 32.67 0.76 -4.68
CA SER A 254 33.70 -0.27 -4.77
C SER A 254 34.46 -0.26 -3.45
N THR A 255 34.37 -1.35 -2.69
CA THR A 255 35.22 -1.61 -1.53
C THR A 255 36.60 -2.00 -2.04
N ALA A 256 37.34 -1.01 -2.50
CA ALA A 256 38.79 -1.04 -2.65
C ALA A 256 39.23 0.44 -2.54
N ASP A 257 40.01 0.75 -1.51
CA ASP A 257 40.58 2.07 -1.21
C ASP A 257 39.66 3.14 -0.59
N ALA A 258 39.14 2.85 0.61
CA ALA A 258 38.76 3.92 1.55
C ALA A 258 39.46 3.70 2.89
N LYS A 259 40.53 4.48 3.13
CA LYS A 259 41.16 4.61 4.44
C LYS A 259 40.19 5.38 5.36
N PRO A 260 39.96 4.95 6.61
CA PRO A 260 39.02 5.63 7.48
C PRO A 260 39.49 7.08 7.75
N ALA A 261 38.58 8.04 7.56
CA ALA A 261 38.80 9.41 7.99
C ALA A 261 38.78 9.46 9.53
N PRO A 262 39.71 10.18 10.18
CA PRO A 262 39.70 10.31 11.63
C PRO A 262 38.52 11.17 12.07
N LEU A 263 37.93 10.81 13.22
CA LEU A 263 36.96 11.64 13.93
C LEU A 263 37.63 12.97 14.28
N VAL A 264 37.04 14.07 13.81
CA VAL A 264 37.42 15.41 14.27
C VAL A 264 36.78 15.59 15.64
N ASP A 265 37.62 15.52 16.67
CA ASP A 265 37.30 15.95 18.02
C ASP A 265 37.29 17.48 18.02
N THR A 266 36.13 18.08 18.27
CA THR A 266 35.98 19.52 18.42
C THR A 266 36.38 19.91 19.84
N ASP A 267 37.70 19.99 20.08
CA ASP A 267 38.25 20.89 21.09
C ASP A 267 39.72 21.17 20.74
N ALA A 268 39.96 22.35 20.18
CA ALA A 268 41.29 22.92 20.01
C ALA A 268 41.27 24.37 20.48
N VAL A 269 41.95 24.62 21.61
CA VAL A 269 42.54 25.92 21.93
C VAL A 269 43.98 25.66 22.39
N GLU A 270 44.91 26.10 21.53
CA GLU A 270 46.29 26.55 21.81
C GLU A 270 47.28 25.51 22.40
N GLU A 271 48.57 25.44 22.09
CA GLU A 271 49.54 26.26 21.36
C GLU A 271 50.79 25.37 21.08
N GLU A 272 51.75 25.91 20.31
CA GLU A 272 53.18 25.54 20.26
C GLU A 272 53.76 24.41 19.33
N VAL A 273 54.46 24.93 18.31
CA VAL A 273 55.81 24.61 17.77
C VAL A 273 56.12 23.28 17.08
N ALA A 274 56.31 23.44 15.76
CA ALA A 274 57.13 22.73 14.77
C ALA A 274 58.11 21.61 15.19
N SER A 275 58.11 20.53 14.40
CA SER A 275 59.31 19.87 13.82
C SER A 275 58.92 18.86 12.72
N ILE A 276 59.62 18.91 11.58
CA ILE A 276 59.69 17.87 10.51
C ILE A 276 61.14 17.32 10.55
N PRO A 277 61.41 16.00 10.38
CA PRO A 277 61.80 15.42 9.06
C PRO A 277 61.47 13.89 8.97
N ASP A 278 61.71 13.08 7.95
CA ASP A 278 61.95 13.11 6.50
C ASP A 278 61.78 11.64 6.00
N GLU A 279 61.51 11.45 4.70
CA GLU A 279 61.93 10.29 3.88
C GLU A 279 61.27 8.89 4.14
N VAL A 280 61.03 7.97 3.18
CA VAL A 280 61.54 7.71 1.82
C VAL A 280 60.46 6.99 0.98
N ALA A 281 60.57 7.17 -0.33
CA ALA A 281 59.88 6.55 -1.46
C ALA A 281 59.74 5.01 -1.48
N LEU A 282 58.74 4.50 -2.23
CA LEU A 282 58.95 3.90 -3.57
C LEU A 282 57.62 3.56 -4.27
N LEU A 283 57.52 4.01 -5.52
CA LEU A 283 56.54 3.68 -6.53
C LEU A 283 56.93 2.36 -7.21
N GLU A 284 55.97 1.45 -7.43
CA GLU A 284 55.98 0.56 -8.59
C GLU A 284 54.56 0.42 -9.17
N THR A 285 54.46 0.67 -10.48
CA THR A 285 53.28 0.55 -11.34
C THR A 285 53.16 -0.88 -11.94
N PRO A 286 51.97 -1.26 -12.47
CA PRO A 286 51.52 -2.65 -12.53
C PRO A 286 51.87 -3.39 -13.82
N SER A 287 51.95 -4.72 -13.74
CA SER A 287 51.96 -5.62 -14.91
C SER A 287 50.53 -5.95 -15.35
N SER A 288 50.26 -5.70 -16.62
CA SER A 288 49.05 -6.07 -17.36
C SER A 288 48.97 -7.58 -17.62
N ASP A 289 47.81 -8.18 -17.35
CA ASP A 289 47.36 -9.36 -18.08
C ASP A 289 45.94 -9.07 -18.62
N ASP A 290 45.91 -8.81 -19.93
CA ASP A 290 44.71 -8.67 -20.75
C ASP A 290 43.95 -10.00 -20.78
N SER A 291 42.77 -10.03 -20.17
CA SER A 291 41.76 -11.06 -20.46
C SER A 291 40.63 -10.41 -21.24
N ASP A 292 40.48 -10.88 -22.47
CA ASP A 292 39.45 -10.52 -23.46
C ASP A 292 38.05 -10.46 -22.84
N TYR A 293 37.63 -9.26 -22.42
CA TYR A 293 36.27 -9.01 -21.95
C TYR A 293 35.36 -8.77 -23.16
N LEU A 294 34.66 -9.83 -23.58
CA LEU A 294 33.55 -9.71 -24.52
C LEU A 294 32.42 -8.91 -23.88
N THR A 295 31.99 -7.85 -24.56
CA THR A 295 30.86 -7.02 -24.15
C THR A 295 29.56 -7.83 -24.13
N GLU A 296 28.58 -7.41 -23.33
CA GLU A 296 27.27 -8.09 -23.21
C GLU A 296 26.56 -8.24 -24.56
N VAL A 297 26.83 -7.33 -25.51
CA VAL A 297 26.32 -7.40 -26.89
C VAL A 297 26.96 -8.56 -27.67
N GLN A 298 28.26 -8.79 -27.51
CA GLN A 298 28.96 -9.90 -28.16
C GLN A 298 28.58 -11.25 -27.55
N LYS A 299 28.33 -11.31 -26.23
CA LYS A 299 27.76 -12.50 -25.58
C LYS A 299 26.36 -12.83 -26.08
N ALA A 300 25.52 -11.82 -26.30
CA ALA A 300 24.17 -12.00 -26.83
C ALA A 300 24.16 -12.46 -28.29
N GLN A 301 25.08 -11.95 -29.13
CA GLN A 301 25.24 -12.40 -30.52
C GLN A 301 25.71 -13.86 -30.60
N ARG A 302 26.63 -14.27 -29.72
CA ARG A 302 27.10 -15.66 -29.65
C ARG A 302 25.99 -16.65 -29.26
N ARG A 303 25.14 -16.29 -28.29
CA ARG A 303 23.97 -17.11 -27.90
C ARG A 303 22.99 -17.31 -29.06
N ARG A 304 22.71 -16.26 -29.84
CA ARG A 304 21.81 -16.36 -31.02
C ARG A 304 22.39 -17.24 -32.13
N SER A 305 23.71 -17.23 -32.35
CA SER A 305 24.34 -18.12 -33.33
C SER A 305 24.35 -19.59 -32.88
N GLU A 306 24.43 -19.86 -31.58
CA GLU A 306 24.41 -21.22 -31.02
C GLU A 306 22.98 -21.81 -30.99
N GLU A 307 21.94 -20.98 -30.82
CA GLU A 307 20.53 -21.38 -30.94
C GLU A 307 20.10 -21.64 -32.39
N ALA A 308 20.57 -20.85 -33.36
CA ALA A 308 20.25 -21.05 -34.78
C ALA A 308 20.87 -22.33 -35.38
N GLY A 309 21.90 -22.90 -34.75
CA GLY A 309 22.55 -24.14 -35.14
C GLY A 309 21.85 -25.44 -34.67
N ARG A 310 20.87 -25.35 -33.75
CA ARG A 310 20.23 -26.54 -33.16
C ARG A 310 18.92 -27.00 -33.84
N HIS A 311 18.44 -26.28 -34.86
CA HIS A 311 17.19 -26.60 -35.57
C HIS A 311 17.34 -27.10 -37.03
N ARG A 312 18.51 -27.62 -37.43
CA ARG A 312 18.66 -28.36 -38.69
C ARG A 312 19.27 -29.75 -38.48
N LYS A 313 18.41 -30.75 -38.31
CA LYS A 313 18.69 -32.10 -38.83
C LYS A 313 17.61 -32.41 -39.87
N PRO A 314 17.98 -32.73 -41.12
CA PRO A 314 17.02 -33.13 -42.14
C PRO A 314 16.58 -34.57 -41.90
N GLU A 315 15.29 -34.84 -42.06
CA GLU A 315 14.78 -36.18 -42.39
C GLU A 315 15.36 -36.58 -43.75
N SER A 316 16.17 -37.64 -43.79
CA SER A 316 16.56 -38.31 -45.03
C SER A 316 15.64 -39.49 -45.28
N THR A 317 14.89 -39.35 -46.36
CA THR A 317 13.98 -40.32 -46.97
C THR A 317 14.73 -41.42 -47.76
N LEU A 318 14.15 -42.64 -47.74
CA LEU A 318 14.22 -43.76 -48.72
C LEU A 318 15.54 -44.50 -49.01
N CYS A 319 15.56 -45.80 -48.69
CA CYS A 319 15.54 -46.92 -49.66
C CYS A 319 15.27 -48.25 -48.93
#